data_AF-A0AAW5ZP87-F1
#
_entry.id   AF-A0AAW5ZP87-F1
#
_cell.length_a   1.000
_cell.length_b   1.000
_cell.length_c   1.000
_cell.angle_alpha   90.00
_cell.angle_beta   90.00
_cell.angle_gamma   90.00
#
_symmetry.space_group_name_H-M   'P 1'
#
loop_
_entity.id
_entity.type
_entity.pdbx_description
1 polymer ?
#
loop_
_entity_poly.entity_id
_entity_poly.type
_entity_poly.pdbx_seq_one_letter_code
_entity_poly.pdbx_strand_id
1 'polypeptide(L)'
;MTPPLLQRLRHHVRWIVLVLATLAALTAYAVGWFDRTPESFKKPNMTALSSRLQPLFEKTKTVCFGRFLIDVPATATVVYGPVNASTRIERLPDEGDKLGEYVAKRETELKGQLRYPRTKGLNRYEKTLDGAIPGQKIVVGFRDFDGSFFKVESYIRLGLDLYIQETEAPVEPYNLSGQVKKRNEISSLEDAIEDLNAAARNLHARADDDVPTAPGVCLDGAFLDDSSGWLTHETIPFGVRLKEFPDVHFSIQTIRNQGDLIESSALEPRIKQAEEDANRMGMGHWYGRIKVFRRGERQIEGWTGYEALAHLPTQEDVSAHHDFKFMGLGHPTDPLKPKLDVQMQTGVADNTIGNSHPSITDEEAVALWDKLTSTIRVRPVGGAGSGKAASNSPQPPHSPSTPLGELAATGRQCPQTGWWRCPDVGATDGGRCFIHEGQVMPKVAIVGKPTLWQRLKGDQPMWQAVTVWKLVSYAHDEPVPLAPRADGPTASANRADGETA
;
A
#
# COMPACT_ATOMS: atom_id res chain seq x y z
N MET A 1 76.69 3.55 23.04
CA MET A 1 75.53 2.91 23.71
C MET A 1 74.43 3.95 23.85
N THR A 2 73.45 3.94 22.93
CA THR A 2 72.30 4.84 23.02
C THR A 2 71.39 4.41 24.17
N PRO A 3 70.88 5.32 25.01
CA PRO A 3 70.12 4.96 26.20
C PRO A 3 68.82 4.23 25.82
N PRO A 4 68.37 3.25 26.62
CA PRO A 4 67.15 2.46 26.35
C PRO A 4 65.87 3.30 26.26
N LEU A 5 65.92 4.56 26.73
CA LEU A 5 64.84 5.54 26.65
C LEU A 5 64.62 6.09 25.23
N LEU A 6 65.68 6.34 24.46
CA LEU A 6 65.60 6.91 23.11
C LEU A 6 65.09 5.90 22.07
N GLN A 7 65.31 4.60 22.29
CA GLN A 7 64.78 3.53 21.44
C GLN A 7 63.27 3.32 21.66
N ARG A 8 62.80 3.41 22.92
CA ARG A 8 61.36 3.37 23.24
C ARG A 8 60.62 4.57 22.65
N LEU A 9 61.19 5.78 22.73
CA LEU A 9 60.59 6.98 22.13
C LEU A 9 60.43 6.87 20.60
N ARG A 10 61.41 6.33 19.88
CA ARG A 10 61.29 6.09 18.42
C ARG A 10 60.23 5.05 18.06
N HIS A 11 60.07 4.01 18.89
CA HIS A 11 58.99 3.04 18.72
C HIS A 11 57.62 3.67 18.97
N HIS A 12 57.47 4.48 20.03
CA HIS A 12 56.21 5.16 20.32
C HIS A 12 55.84 6.17 19.23
N VAL A 13 56.79 6.93 18.68
CA VAL A 13 56.52 7.87 17.58
C VAL A 13 56.10 7.15 16.30
N ARG A 14 56.74 6.01 15.95
CA ARG A 14 56.33 5.19 14.80
C ARG A 14 54.92 4.61 14.97
N TRP A 15 54.58 4.15 16.17
CA TRP A 15 53.24 3.65 16.48
C TRP A 15 52.18 4.76 16.46
N ILE A 16 52.50 5.96 16.93
CA ILE A 16 51.61 7.12 16.89
C ILE A 16 51.33 7.55 15.44
N VAL A 17 52.34 7.56 14.57
CA VAL A 17 52.15 7.90 13.15
C VAL A 17 51.29 6.86 12.42
N LEU A 18 51.49 5.56 12.70
CA LEU A 18 50.65 4.49 12.14
C LEU A 18 49.20 4.57 12.62
N VAL A 19 49.00 4.86 13.92
CA VAL A 19 47.66 5.01 14.50
C VAL A 19 46.96 6.26 13.97
N LEU A 20 47.66 7.37 13.78
CA LEU A 20 47.08 8.58 13.19
C LEU A 20 46.70 8.39 11.72
N ALA A 21 47.51 7.66 10.95
CA ALA A 21 47.21 7.35 9.55
C ALA A 21 45.99 6.41 9.42
N THR A 22 45.85 5.41 10.29
CA THR A 22 44.67 4.54 10.31
C THR A 22 43.42 5.26 10.82
N LEU A 23 43.56 6.17 11.79
CA LEU A 23 42.46 7.01 12.26
C LEU A 23 41.99 7.95 11.14
N ALA A 24 42.91 8.55 10.38
CA ALA A 24 42.58 9.42 9.25
C ALA A 24 41.92 8.65 8.09
N ALA A 25 42.36 7.41 7.82
CA ALA A 25 41.71 6.55 6.83
C ALA A 25 40.31 6.11 7.28
N LEU A 26 40.13 5.82 8.57
CA LEU A 26 38.83 5.46 9.16
C LEU A 26 37.87 6.66 9.22
N THR A 27 38.36 7.87 9.46
CA THR A 27 37.53 9.09 9.38
C THR A 27 37.18 9.44 7.94
N ALA A 28 38.09 9.27 6.98
CA ALA A 28 37.76 9.43 5.55
C ALA A 28 36.73 8.39 5.07
N TYR A 29 36.83 7.14 5.54
CA TYR A 29 35.86 6.08 5.27
C TYR A 29 34.51 6.35 5.96
N ALA A 30 34.53 6.87 7.19
CA ALA A 30 33.31 7.25 7.91
C ALA A 30 32.63 8.48 7.28
N VAL A 31 33.38 9.50 6.84
CA VAL A 31 32.82 10.67 6.14
C VAL A 31 32.26 10.26 4.78
N GLY A 32 32.92 9.37 4.04
CA GLY A 32 32.37 8.80 2.79
C GLY A 32 31.13 7.91 2.99
N TRP A 33 30.92 7.38 4.20
CA TRP A 33 29.71 6.63 4.57
C TRP A 33 28.59 7.56 5.09
N PHE A 34 28.95 8.64 5.80
CA PHE A 34 28.00 9.64 6.32
C PHE A 34 27.53 10.65 5.27
N ASP A 35 28.24 10.83 4.15
CA ASP A 35 27.78 11.63 3.00
C ASP A 35 26.78 10.89 2.10
N ARG A 36 26.34 9.67 2.48
CA ARG A 36 25.07 9.11 1.99
C ARG A 36 23.89 9.80 2.66
N THR A 37 23.80 11.11 2.50
CA THR A 37 22.50 11.73 2.33
C THR A 37 21.84 11.01 1.14
N PRO A 38 20.57 10.57 1.21
CA PRO A 38 19.91 10.04 0.02
C PRO A 38 20.06 11.12 -1.05
N GLU A 39 20.71 10.77 -2.17
CA GLU A 39 20.91 11.68 -3.28
C GLU A 39 19.62 12.47 -3.48
N SER A 40 19.73 13.80 -3.41
CA SER A 40 18.68 14.75 -3.75
C SER A 40 17.84 14.17 -4.88
N PHE A 41 16.53 13.99 -4.66
CA PHE A 41 15.53 13.49 -5.63
C PHE A 41 16.13 13.41 -7.04
N LYS A 42 16.64 12.24 -7.45
CA LYS A 42 17.13 12.06 -8.81
C LYS A 42 15.91 12.18 -9.70
N LYS A 43 15.60 13.41 -10.13
CA LYS A 43 14.61 13.65 -11.16
C LYS A 43 15.06 12.79 -12.34
N PRO A 44 14.20 11.89 -12.84
CA PRO A 44 14.56 11.11 -14.01
C PRO A 44 14.98 12.06 -15.12
N ASN A 45 15.94 11.66 -15.95
CA ASN A 45 16.29 12.41 -17.15
C ASN A 45 15.02 12.53 -18.00
N MET A 46 14.40 13.70 -17.95
CA MET A 46 13.18 13.98 -18.71
C MET A 46 13.53 14.02 -20.18
N THR A 47 12.92 13.14 -20.95
CA THR A 47 13.10 13.13 -22.41
C THR A 47 12.37 14.34 -23.00
N ALA A 48 13.04 15.08 -23.88
CA ALA A 48 12.44 16.24 -24.54
C ALA A 48 11.30 15.80 -25.47
N LEU A 49 10.18 16.54 -25.47
CA LEU A 49 9.06 16.26 -26.37
C LEU A 49 9.44 16.53 -27.83
N SER A 50 9.14 15.57 -28.71
CA SER A 50 9.28 15.74 -30.16
C SER A 50 8.34 16.83 -30.68
N SER A 51 8.60 17.36 -31.88
CA SER A 51 7.72 18.33 -32.54
C SER A 51 6.29 17.81 -32.75
N ARG A 52 6.10 16.49 -32.89
CA ARG A 52 4.77 15.86 -32.98
C ARG A 52 4.05 15.80 -31.63
N LEU A 53 4.78 15.65 -30.52
CA LEU A 53 4.18 15.56 -29.18
C LEU A 53 3.98 16.92 -28.51
N GLN A 54 4.73 17.95 -28.90
CA GLN A 54 4.61 19.30 -28.32
C GLN A 54 3.17 19.85 -28.34
N PRO A 55 2.43 19.79 -29.48
CA PRO A 55 1.07 20.33 -29.55
C PRO A 55 0.08 19.70 -28.57
N LEU A 56 0.26 18.42 -28.20
CA LEU A 56 -0.58 17.73 -27.21
C LEU A 56 -0.59 18.42 -25.85
N PHE A 57 0.54 19.03 -25.47
CA PHE A 57 0.76 19.58 -24.13
C PHE A 57 0.78 21.11 -24.11
N GLU A 58 0.42 21.77 -25.22
CA GLU A 58 0.20 23.22 -25.25
C GLU A 58 -1.02 23.63 -24.41
N LYS A 59 -2.06 22.79 -24.42
CA LYS A 59 -3.24 22.93 -23.59
C LYS A 59 -3.47 21.64 -22.81
N THR A 60 -3.41 21.73 -21.49
CA THR A 60 -3.65 20.61 -20.59
C THR A 60 -4.87 20.86 -19.71
N LYS A 61 -5.39 19.78 -19.14
CA LYS A 61 -6.37 19.82 -18.05
C LYS A 61 -5.87 18.96 -16.88
N THR A 62 -6.13 19.43 -15.67
CA THR A 62 -5.89 18.66 -14.45
C THR A 62 -7.07 17.73 -14.21
N VAL A 63 -6.80 16.46 -13.96
CA VAL A 63 -7.84 15.45 -13.73
C VAL A 63 -7.65 14.84 -12.34
N CYS A 64 -8.75 14.76 -11.58
CA CYS A 64 -8.76 14.11 -10.27
C CYS A 64 -9.10 12.62 -10.39
N PHE A 65 -8.29 11.76 -9.79
CA PHE A 65 -8.54 10.33 -9.71
C PHE A 65 -8.12 9.80 -8.34
N GLY A 66 -9.04 9.14 -7.63
CA GLY A 66 -8.79 8.73 -6.26
C GLY A 66 -8.39 9.90 -5.37
N ARG A 67 -7.19 9.84 -4.78
CA ARG A 67 -6.62 10.91 -3.94
C ARG A 67 -5.57 11.75 -4.68
N PHE A 68 -5.51 11.64 -6.00
CA PHE A 68 -4.40 12.12 -6.83
C PHE A 68 -4.89 12.97 -7.98
N LEU A 69 -3.93 13.67 -8.59
CA LEU A 69 -4.09 14.52 -9.77
C LEU A 69 -3.09 14.12 -10.85
N ILE A 70 -3.48 14.28 -12.10
CA ILE A 70 -2.60 14.15 -13.28
C ILE A 70 -2.95 15.24 -14.28
N ASP A 71 -1.94 15.75 -15.00
CA ASP A 71 -2.16 16.68 -16.10
C ASP A 71 -2.11 15.92 -17.41
N VAL A 72 -3.18 16.03 -18.19
CA VAL A 72 -3.34 15.35 -19.48
C VAL A 72 -3.62 16.38 -20.58
N PRO A 73 -3.36 16.06 -21.86
CA PRO A 73 -3.80 16.88 -22.98
C PRO A 73 -5.29 17.24 -22.85
N ALA A 74 -5.66 18.48 -23.15
CA ALA A 74 -7.05 18.92 -23.05
C ALA A 74 -8.01 18.07 -23.91
N THR A 75 -7.52 17.58 -25.04
CA THR A 75 -8.21 16.70 -25.99
C THR A 75 -8.29 15.24 -25.56
N ALA A 76 -7.58 14.84 -24.50
CA ALA A 76 -7.57 13.46 -24.04
C ALA A 76 -8.92 13.06 -23.41
N THR A 77 -9.35 11.84 -23.71
CA THR A 77 -10.49 11.21 -23.06
C THR A 77 -10.00 10.56 -21.77
N VAL A 78 -10.67 10.88 -20.66
CA VAL A 78 -10.44 10.26 -19.36
C VAL A 78 -11.36 9.06 -19.24
N VAL A 79 -10.83 7.93 -18.79
CA VAL A 79 -11.59 6.70 -18.57
C VAL A 79 -11.49 6.34 -17.10
N TYR A 80 -12.59 6.51 -16.37
CA TYR A 80 -12.72 6.00 -15.02
C TYR A 80 -13.19 4.55 -15.09
N GLY A 81 -12.45 3.65 -14.47
CA GLY A 81 -12.95 2.29 -14.26
C GLY A 81 -13.85 2.23 -13.02
N PRO A 82 -14.61 1.14 -12.85
CA PRO A 82 -15.33 0.88 -11.62
C PRO A 82 -14.37 0.90 -10.42
N VAL A 83 -14.69 1.74 -9.45
CA VAL A 83 -13.85 1.95 -8.26
C VAL A 83 -14.28 0.97 -7.18
N ASN A 84 -13.31 0.35 -6.49
CA ASN A 84 -13.63 -0.35 -5.23
C ASN A 84 -13.20 0.55 -4.07
N ALA A 85 -14.15 1.23 -3.44
CA ALA A 85 -13.93 2.08 -2.27
C ALA A 85 -14.92 1.65 -1.17
N SER A 86 -14.51 0.70 -0.32
CA SER A 86 -15.37 -0.16 0.51
C SER A 86 -16.34 -1.04 -0.29
N THR A 87 -17.07 -0.49 -1.25
CA THR A 87 -17.92 -1.22 -2.20
C THR A 87 -17.45 -0.96 -3.63
N ARG A 88 -17.83 -1.82 -4.58
CA ARG A 88 -17.63 -1.55 -6.01
C ARG A 88 -18.63 -0.48 -6.43
N ILE A 89 -18.20 0.60 -7.08
CA ILE A 89 -19.05 1.71 -7.52
C ILE A 89 -18.82 1.96 -9.01
N GLU A 90 -19.92 2.01 -9.76
CA GLU A 90 -19.94 2.25 -11.21
C GLU A 90 -20.98 3.33 -11.54
N ARG A 91 -20.65 4.22 -12.49
CA ARG A 91 -21.53 5.28 -12.97
C ARG A 91 -22.13 4.88 -14.31
N LEU A 92 -23.42 5.14 -14.46
CA LEU A 92 -24.17 5.12 -15.71
C LEU A 92 -24.62 6.57 -16.00
N PRO A 93 -23.92 7.29 -16.90
CA PRO A 93 -24.23 8.68 -17.22
C PRO A 93 -25.64 8.85 -17.79
N ASP A 94 -26.36 9.89 -17.38
CA ASP A 94 -27.71 10.24 -17.86
C ASP A 94 -28.80 9.16 -17.64
N GLU A 95 -28.52 8.14 -16.83
CA GLU A 95 -29.44 7.02 -16.54
C GLU A 95 -30.18 7.17 -15.19
N GLY A 96 -30.02 8.30 -14.50
CA GLY A 96 -30.55 8.55 -13.15
C GLY A 96 -32.07 8.44 -13.05
N ASP A 97 -32.80 8.90 -14.08
CA ASP A 97 -34.27 8.77 -14.16
C ASP A 97 -34.74 7.33 -14.37
N LYS A 98 -33.85 6.44 -14.85
CA LYS A 98 -34.17 5.03 -15.14
C LYS A 98 -33.91 4.11 -13.94
N LEU A 99 -33.60 4.65 -12.76
CA LEU A 99 -33.34 3.85 -11.54
C LEU A 99 -34.40 2.76 -11.32
N GLY A 100 -35.69 3.11 -11.43
CA GLY A 100 -36.78 2.15 -11.26
C GLY A 100 -36.79 1.04 -12.31
N GLU A 101 -36.41 1.34 -13.55
CA GLU A 101 -36.29 0.35 -14.63
C GLU A 101 -35.14 -0.62 -14.38
N TYR A 102 -33.99 -0.11 -13.94
CA TYR A 102 -32.83 -0.95 -13.59
C TYR A 102 -33.14 -1.89 -12.42
N VAL A 103 -33.78 -1.37 -11.37
CA VAL A 103 -34.23 -2.19 -10.23
C VAL A 103 -35.22 -3.27 -10.69
N ALA A 104 -36.26 -2.90 -11.44
CA ALA A 104 -37.26 -3.85 -11.93
C ALA A 104 -36.66 -4.92 -12.86
N LYS A 105 -35.73 -4.52 -13.74
CA LYS A 105 -34.97 -5.42 -14.61
C LYS A 105 -34.18 -6.42 -13.76
N ARG A 106 -33.44 -5.93 -12.75
CA ARG A 106 -32.63 -6.80 -11.89
C ARG A 106 -33.45 -7.78 -11.08
N GLU A 107 -34.58 -7.33 -10.53
CA GLU A 107 -35.53 -8.21 -9.85
C GLU A 107 -36.06 -9.30 -10.80
N THR A 108 -36.40 -8.93 -12.03
CA THR A 108 -36.92 -9.88 -13.02
C THR A 108 -35.86 -10.92 -13.41
N GLU A 109 -34.61 -10.49 -13.61
CA GLU A 109 -33.48 -11.38 -13.86
C GLU A 109 -33.30 -12.39 -12.72
N LEU A 110 -33.25 -11.91 -11.47
CA LEU A 110 -33.08 -12.77 -10.30
C LEU A 110 -34.27 -13.72 -10.10
N LYS A 111 -35.51 -13.26 -10.36
CA LYS A 111 -36.72 -14.07 -10.31
C LYS A 111 -36.77 -15.16 -11.39
N GLY A 112 -36.13 -14.91 -12.54
CA GLY A 112 -35.99 -15.87 -13.63
C GLY A 112 -34.89 -16.91 -13.44
N GLN A 113 -33.99 -16.71 -12.48
CA GLN A 113 -32.87 -17.62 -12.21
C GLN A 113 -33.20 -18.60 -11.07
N LEU A 114 -32.93 -19.89 -11.29
CA LEU A 114 -33.20 -20.95 -10.32
C LEU A 114 -32.07 -21.07 -9.27
N ARG A 115 -32.44 -21.58 -8.08
CA ARG A 115 -31.55 -21.89 -6.95
C ARG A 115 -31.64 -23.38 -6.53
N TYR A 116 -30.57 -23.90 -5.94
CA TYR A 116 -30.54 -25.21 -5.27
C TYR A 116 -31.06 -25.16 -3.82
N PRO A 117 -31.75 -26.20 -3.32
CA PRO A 117 -32.29 -27.33 -4.07
C PRO A 117 -33.49 -26.92 -4.92
N ARG A 118 -33.57 -27.48 -6.13
CA ARG A 118 -34.55 -27.15 -7.18
C ARG A 118 -36.02 -27.43 -6.81
N THR A 119 -36.27 -27.88 -5.58
CA THR A 119 -37.50 -28.53 -5.12
C THR A 119 -38.56 -27.59 -4.56
N LYS A 120 -38.37 -26.27 -4.58
CA LYS A 120 -39.34 -25.31 -3.99
C LYS A 120 -39.67 -24.06 -4.82
N GLY A 121 -39.29 -23.98 -6.10
CA GLY A 121 -39.56 -22.76 -6.89
C GLY A 121 -38.83 -21.52 -6.35
N LEU A 122 -37.76 -21.72 -5.58
CA LEU A 122 -36.92 -20.65 -5.07
C LEU A 122 -36.10 -20.10 -6.24
N ASN A 123 -36.32 -18.83 -6.53
CA ASN A 123 -35.49 -18.08 -7.46
C ASN A 123 -34.33 -17.40 -6.70
N ARG A 124 -33.48 -16.66 -7.41
CA ARG A 124 -32.34 -15.98 -6.79
C ARG A 124 -32.69 -14.62 -6.18
N TYR A 125 -33.93 -14.17 -6.27
CA TYR A 125 -34.36 -12.91 -5.66
C TYR A 125 -34.73 -13.14 -4.20
N GLU A 126 -34.16 -12.33 -3.30
CA GLU A 126 -34.50 -12.36 -1.87
C GLU A 126 -35.47 -11.22 -1.54
N LYS A 127 -35.02 -9.97 -1.72
CA LYS A 127 -35.82 -8.78 -1.39
C LYS A 127 -35.25 -7.52 -2.03
N THR A 128 -36.10 -6.50 -2.15
CA THR A 128 -35.70 -5.13 -2.43
C THR A 128 -36.10 -4.27 -1.24
N LEU A 129 -35.22 -3.36 -0.83
CA LEU A 129 -35.43 -2.46 0.30
C LEU A 129 -34.99 -1.03 -0.04
N ASP A 130 -35.54 -0.07 0.70
CA ASP A 130 -35.09 1.32 0.66
C ASP A 130 -33.74 1.46 1.38
N GLY A 131 -32.84 2.24 0.78
CA GLY A 131 -31.55 2.58 1.35
C GLY A 131 -31.61 3.74 2.33
N ALA A 132 -30.43 4.21 2.74
CA ALA A 132 -30.27 5.26 3.73
C ALA A 132 -30.49 6.69 3.22
N ILE A 133 -30.43 6.90 1.90
CA ILE A 133 -30.70 8.21 1.28
C ILE A 133 -31.98 8.18 0.45
N PRO A 134 -32.69 9.32 0.27
CA PRO A 134 -33.92 9.37 -0.51
C PRO A 134 -33.73 8.83 -1.94
N GLY A 135 -34.61 7.90 -2.34
CA GLY A 135 -34.59 7.30 -3.68
C GLY A 135 -33.59 6.17 -3.89
N GLN A 136 -32.70 5.88 -2.93
CA GLN A 136 -31.81 4.72 -2.99
C GLN A 136 -32.62 3.42 -2.88
N LYS A 137 -32.33 2.47 -3.76
CA LYS A 137 -32.91 1.12 -3.73
C LYS A 137 -31.82 0.08 -3.62
N ILE A 138 -31.99 -0.89 -2.73
CA ILE A 138 -31.05 -1.99 -2.53
C ILE A 138 -31.75 -3.29 -2.91
N VAL A 139 -31.22 -3.99 -3.90
CA VAL A 139 -31.69 -5.31 -4.36
C VAL A 139 -30.77 -6.37 -3.79
N VAL A 140 -31.35 -7.32 -3.04
CA VAL A 140 -30.66 -8.47 -2.47
C VAL A 140 -31.02 -9.70 -3.29
N GLY A 141 -30.01 -10.37 -3.83
CA GLY A 141 -30.16 -11.65 -4.49
C GLY A 141 -29.09 -12.64 -4.07
N PHE A 142 -29.28 -13.92 -4.37
CA PHE A 142 -28.24 -14.93 -4.20
C PHE A 142 -27.24 -14.85 -5.36
N ARG A 143 -25.94 -14.83 -5.05
CA ARG A 143 -24.86 -14.70 -6.04
C ARG A 143 -24.90 -15.87 -7.03
N ASP A 144 -24.93 -17.09 -6.49
CA ASP A 144 -24.77 -18.32 -7.25
C ASP A 144 -25.89 -19.34 -6.97
N PHE A 145 -25.80 -20.48 -7.66
CA PHE A 145 -26.78 -21.57 -7.59
C PHE A 145 -26.82 -22.25 -6.22
N ASP A 146 -25.69 -22.31 -5.50
CA ASP A 146 -25.56 -22.88 -4.15
C ASP A 146 -26.24 -22.00 -3.08
N GLY A 147 -26.36 -20.70 -3.34
CA GLY A 147 -26.93 -19.71 -2.45
C GLY A 147 -26.22 -19.62 -1.10
N SER A 148 -24.88 -19.74 -1.10
CA SER A 148 -24.06 -19.54 0.10
C SER A 148 -23.71 -18.06 0.33
N PHE A 149 -23.81 -17.23 -0.72
CA PHE A 149 -23.56 -15.79 -0.67
C PHE A 149 -24.72 -15.01 -1.30
N PHE A 150 -25.00 -13.85 -0.72
CA PHE A 150 -25.76 -12.79 -1.34
C PHE A 150 -24.86 -11.97 -2.25
N LYS A 151 -25.40 -11.55 -3.40
CA LYS A 151 -24.94 -10.40 -4.16
C LYS A 151 -25.93 -9.27 -3.91
N VAL A 152 -25.43 -8.15 -3.42
CA VAL A 152 -26.23 -7.00 -3.00
C VAL A 152 -25.88 -5.81 -3.87
N GLU A 153 -26.88 -5.22 -4.51
CA GLU A 153 -26.72 -4.10 -5.44
C GLU A 153 -27.52 -2.90 -4.95
N SER A 154 -26.88 -1.74 -4.81
CA SER A 154 -27.48 -0.48 -4.40
C SER A 154 -27.51 0.48 -5.59
N TYR A 155 -28.69 1.01 -5.89
CA TYR A 155 -28.97 1.91 -7.00
C TYR A 155 -29.22 3.31 -6.45
N ILE A 156 -28.41 4.27 -6.87
CA ILE A 156 -28.41 5.65 -6.35
C ILE A 156 -28.52 6.62 -7.52
N ARG A 157 -29.56 7.44 -7.51
CA ARG A 157 -29.63 8.59 -8.42
C ARG A 157 -28.85 9.75 -7.82
N LEU A 158 -27.95 10.32 -8.61
CA LEU A 158 -27.18 11.49 -8.24
C LEU A 158 -27.22 12.50 -9.39
N GLY A 159 -28.15 13.46 -9.30
CA GLY A 159 -28.44 14.36 -10.41
C GLY A 159 -29.09 13.63 -11.59
N LEU A 160 -28.47 13.72 -12.77
CA LEU A 160 -28.90 13.02 -13.99
C LEU A 160 -28.34 11.60 -14.09
N ASP A 161 -27.38 11.24 -13.24
CA ASP A 161 -26.66 9.98 -13.35
C ASP A 161 -27.21 8.91 -12.40
N LEU A 162 -27.01 7.65 -12.77
CA LEU A 162 -27.26 6.50 -11.93
C LEU A 162 -25.93 5.89 -11.49
N TYR A 163 -25.78 5.68 -10.19
CA TYR A 163 -24.66 4.94 -9.61
C TYR A 163 -25.14 3.59 -9.13
N ILE A 164 -24.40 2.55 -9.49
CA ILE A 164 -24.61 1.18 -9.01
C ILE A 164 -23.45 0.83 -8.09
N GLN A 165 -23.78 0.49 -6.85
CA GLN A 165 -22.83 -0.08 -5.91
C GLN A 165 -23.06 -1.58 -5.80
N GLU A 166 -21.99 -2.37 -5.74
CA GLU A 166 -22.07 -3.81 -5.57
C GLU A 166 -21.23 -4.27 -4.38
N THR A 167 -21.77 -5.23 -3.64
CA THR A 167 -21.05 -5.96 -2.60
C THR A 167 -21.59 -7.38 -2.45
N GLU A 168 -20.91 -8.20 -1.66
CA GLU A 168 -21.28 -9.58 -1.37
C GLU A 168 -21.30 -9.82 0.14
N ALA A 169 -22.20 -10.70 0.59
CA ALA A 169 -22.31 -11.08 1.99
C ALA A 169 -22.57 -12.58 2.13
N PRO A 170 -22.07 -13.25 3.17
CA PRO A 170 -22.46 -14.63 3.43
C PRO A 170 -23.94 -14.71 3.82
N VAL A 171 -24.61 -15.79 3.42
CA VAL A 171 -26.02 -16.04 3.80
C VAL A 171 -26.12 -16.46 5.26
N GLU A 172 -25.19 -17.30 5.71
CA GLU A 172 -25.02 -17.63 7.13
C GLU A 172 -23.95 -16.69 7.71
N PRO A 173 -24.31 -15.82 8.66
CA PRO A 173 -23.34 -14.88 9.22
C PRO A 173 -22.16 -15.60 9.87
N TYR A 174 -20.95 -15.08 9.66
CA TYR A 174 -19.78 -15.61 10.34
C TYR A 174 -19.82 -15.24 11.82
N ASN A 175 -19.71 -16.24 12.70
CA ASN A 175 -19.54 -15.97 14.12
C ASN A 175 -18.08 -15.59 14.40
N LEU A 176 -17.78 -14.29 14.37
CA LEU A 176 -16.46 -13.75 14.71
C LEU A 176 -16.21 -13.70 16.24
N SER A 177 -17.00 -14.38 17.07
CA SER A 177 -16.82 -14.39 18.53
C SER A 177 -15.42 -14.92 18.91
N GLY A 178 -14.54 -14.02 19.36
CA GLY A 178 -13.17 -14.34 19.79
C GLY A 178 -12.07 -13.98 18.79
N GLN A 179 -12.41 -13.58 17.57
CA GLN A 179 -11.47 -12.95 16.63
C GLN A 179 -11.76 -11.44 16.59
N VAL A 180 -10.74 -10.60 16.64
CA VAL A 180 -10.91 -9.16 16.46
C VAL A 180 -11.51 -8.96 15.06
N LYS A 181 -12.77 -8.52 14.97
CA LYS A 181 -13.41 -8.15 13.71
C LYS A 181 -12.46 -7.20 13.00
N LYS A 182 -11.82 -7.66 11.91
CA LYS A 182 -11.08 -6.74 11.05
C LYS A 182 -12.13 -5.73 10.59
N ARG A 183 -11.84 -4.44 10.72
CA ARG A 183 -12.79 -3.32 10.55
C ARG A 183 -13.53 -3.30 9.19
N ASN A 184 -13.19 -4.22 8.28
CA ASN A 184 -13.56 -4.19 6.88
C ASN A 184 -14.06 -5.55 6.35
N GLU A 185 -14.36 -6.51 7.22
CA GLU A 185 -14.84 -7.83 6.81
C GLU A 185 -16.37 -7.85 6.88
N ILE A 186 -17.00 -8.07 5.72
CA ILE A 186 -18.46 -8.22 5.63
C ILE A 186 -18.81 -9.61 6.14
N SER A 187 -19.33 -9.68 7.37
CA SER A 187 -19.63 -10.93 8.05
C SER A 187 -21.11 -11.33 7.98
N SER A 188 -21.97 -10.43 7.51
CA SER A 188 -23.43 -10.61 7.43
C SER A 188 -24.04 -9.77 6.31
N LEU A 189 -25.32 -10.01 6.01
CA LEU A 189 -26.09 -9.17 5.08
C LEU A 189 -26.27 -7.75 5.64
N GLU A 190 -26.42 -7.60 6.95
CA GLU A 190 -26.54 -6.32 7.62
C GLU A 190 -25.27 -5.46 7.47
N ASP A 191 -24.08 -6.07 7.62
CA ASP A 191 -22.79 -5.40 7.39
C ASP A 191 -22.70 -4.87 5.94
N ALA A 192 -23.09 -5.70 4.94
CA ALA A 192 -23.08 -5.29 3.54
C ALA A 192 -24.03 -4.11 3.26
N ILE A 193 -25.23 -4.14 3.83
CA ILE A 193 -26.20 -3.05 3.68
C ILE A 193 -25.70 -1.77 4.38
N GLU A 194 -25.04 -1.90 5.53
CA GLU A 194 -24.42 -0.78 6.24
C GLU A 194 -23.33 -0.11 5.40
N ASP A 195 -22.43 -0.89 4.79
CA ASP A 195 -21.36 -0.38 3.91
C ASP A 195 -21.91 0.33 2.67
N LEU A 196 -22.92 -0.25 2.00
CA LEU A 196 -23.58 0.40 0.85
C LEU A 196 -24.22 1.74 1.27
N ASN A 197 -24.89 1.76 2.42
CA ASN A 197 -25.50 2.96 2.95
C ASN A 197 -24.47 4.02 3.39
N ALA A 198 -23.34 3.61 3.97
CA ALA A 198 -22.25 4.50 4.31
C ALA A 198 -21.66 5.13 3.05
N ALA A 199 -21.39 4.34 2.02
CA ALA A 199 -20.91 4.85 0.74
C ALA A 199 -21.92 5.80 0.08
N ALA A 200 -23.21 5.46 0.10
CA ALA A 200 -24.27 6.30 -0.48
C ALA A 200 -24.38 7.69 0.20
N ARG A 201 -24.26 7.76 1.53
CA ARG A 201 -24.32 9.02 2.28
C ARG A 201 -23.16 9.97 1.99
N ASN A 202 -22.00 9.41 1.66
CA ASN A 202 -20.77 10.17 1.42
C ASN A 202 -20.50 10.39 -0.09
N LEU A 203 -21.41 9.96 -0.97
CA LEU A 203 -21.27 10.11 -2.41
C LEU A 203 -21.86 11.46 -2.86
N HIS A 204 -21.04 12.31 -3.44
CA HIS A 204 -21.41 13.65 -3.89
C HIS A 204 -21.14 13.82 -5.38
N ALA A 205 -22.07 14.46 -6.10
CA ALA A 205 -21.85 14.82 -7.50
C ALA A 205 -20.68 15.78 -7.61
N ARG A 206 -19.89 15.63 -8.67
CA ARG A 206 -18.73 16.47 -8.96
C ARG A 206 -18.61 16.68 -10.46
N ALA A 207 -18.33 17.92 -10.88
CA ALA A 207 -17.95 18.19 -12.27
C ALA A 207 -16.56 17.60 -12.57
N ASP A 208 -16.32 17.18 -13.80
CA ASP A 208 -15.07 16.51 -14.16
C ASP A 208 -13.82 17.36 -13.87
N ASP A 209 -13.93 18.68 -14.02
CA ASP A 209 -12.88 19.68 -13.82
C ASP A 209 -12.78 20.22 -12.38
N ASP A 210 -13.75 19.88 -11.51
CA ASP A 210 -13.73 20.31 -10.12
C ASP A 210 -12.71 19.48 -9.31
N VAL A 211 -11.89 20.13 -8.48
CA VAL A 211 -10.86 19.46 -7.67
C VAL A 211 -11.22 19.62 -6.18
N PRO A 212 -11.79 18.58 -5.54
CA PRO A 212 -12.26 18.68 -4.16
C PRO A 212 -11.11 18.94 -3.18
N THR A 213 -11.27 19.91 -2.30
CA THR A 213 -10.30 20.21 -1.23
C THR A 213 -10.54 19.43 0.06
N ALA A 214 -11.59 18.61 0.10
CA ALA A 214 -11.92 17.72 1.21
C ALA A 214 -11.14 16.38 1.10
N PRO A 215 -10.88 15.69 2.23
CA PRO A 215 -10.39 14.31 2.21
C PRO A 215 -11.40 13.38 1.54
N GLY A 216 -10.95 12.54 0.62
CA GLY A 216 -11.83 11.61 -0.10
C GLY A 216 -11.32 11.17 -1.47
N VAL A 217 -12.13 10.44 -2.21
CA VAL A 217 -11.78 9.74 -3.44
C VAL A 217 -12.58 10.32 -4.62
N CYS A 218 -11.90 10.83 -5.64
CA CYS A 218 -12.52 11.21 -6.91
C CYS A 218 -12.80 9.98 -7.76
N LEU A 219 -14.03 9.87 -8.26
CA LEU A 219 -14.48 8.85 -9.20
C LEU A 219 -15.25 9.53 -10.35
N ASP A 220 -15.77 8.73 -11.29
CA ASP A 220 -16.49 9.23 -12.45
C ASP A 220 -17.70 10.08 -12.03
N GLY A 221 -17.74 11.36 -12.41
CA GLY A 221 -18.82 12.31 -12.08
C GLY A 221 -19.08 12.56 -10.58
N ALA A 222 -18.24 12.02 -9.68
CA ALA A 222 -18.51 12.03 -8.26
C ALA A 222 -17.26 12.14 -7.38
N PHE A 223 -17.52 12.40 -6.11
CA PHE A 223 -16.55 12.44 -5.02
C PHE A 223 -17.11 11.66 -3.83
N LEU A 224 -16.31 10.73 -3.33
CA LEU A 224 -16.62 9.98 -2.11
C LEU A 224 -15.89 10.63 -0.94
N ASP A 225 -16.64 11.30 -0.07
CA ASP A 225 -16.10 11.99 1.11
C ASP A 225 -15.56 10.99 2.13
N ASP A 226 -14.33 11.22 2.59
CA ASP A 226 -13.66 10.41 3.61
C ASP A 226 -13.12 11.28 4.75
N SER A 227 -13.81 12.39 5.04
CA SER A 227 -13.44 13.30 6.12
C SER A 227 -13.47 12.64 7.50
N SER A 228 -14.30 11.61 7.67
CA SER A 228 -14.37 10.80 8.89
C SER A 228 -13.37 9.64 8.94
N GLY A 229 -12.60 9.39 7.86
CA GLY A 229 -11.65 8.29 7.76
C GLY A 229 -12.31 6.91 7.81
N TRP A 230 -13.50 6.78 7.22
CA TRP A 230 -14.28 5.55 7.21
C TRP A 230 -13.86 4.59 6.09
N LEU A 231 -13.22 5.10 5.02
CA LEU A 231 -12.73 4.25 3.94
C LEU A 231 -11.52 3.43 4.40
N THR A 232 -11.57 2.15 4.09
CA THR A 232 -10.58 1.18 4.54
C THR A 232 -9.96 0.33 3.42
N HIS A 233 -10.63 0.27 2.27
CA HIS A 233 -10.16 -0.37 1.04
C HIS A 233 -10.37 0.59 -0.11
N GLU A 234 -9.35 0.74 -0.96
CA GLU A 234 -9.42 1.59 -2.15
C GLU A 234 -8.62 0.92 -3.28
N THR A 235 -9.30 0.55 -4.37
CA THR A 235 -8.69 0.18 -5.65
C THR A 235 -9.28 1.11 -6.70
N ILE A 236 -8.44 2.02 -7.21
CA ILE A 236 -8.86 3.08 -8.12
C ILE A 236 -8.19 2.85 -9.49
N PRO A 237 -8.92 2.30 -10.48
CA PRO A 237 -8.47 2.25 -11.86
C PRO A 237 -8.74 3.58 -12.57
N PHE A 238 -7.77 4.03 -13.35
CA PHE A 238 -7.82 5.27 -14.11
C PHE A 238 -7.13 5.09 -15.46
N GLY A 239 -7.68 5.68 -16.53
CA GLY A 239 -7.14 5.58 -17.87
C GLY A 239 -7.16 6.91 -18.60
N VAL A 240 -6.21 7.08 -19.51
CA VAL A 240 -6.12 8.23 -20.43
C VAL A 240 -6.03 7.68 -21.85
N ARG A 241 -6.83 8.24 -22.75
CA ARG A 241 -6.80 7.94 -24.19
C ARG A 241 -6.52 9.22 -24.96
N LEU A 242 -5.51 9.18 -25.83
CA LEU A 242 -5.11 10.31 -26.64
C LEU A 242 -5.86 10.28 -27.97
N LYS A 243 -6.52 11.39 -28.33
CA LYS A 243 -7.29 11.46 -29.58
C LYS A 243 -6.39 11.36 -30.80
N GLU A 244 -5.21 11.96 -30.71
CA GLU A 244 -4.20 12.05 -31.77
C GLU A 244 -3.44 10.74 -31.95
N PHE A 245 -3.41 9.90 -30.90
CA PHE A 245 -2.75 8.58 -30.89
C PHE A 245 -3.67 7.52 -30.25
N PRO A 246 -4.74 7.09 -30.96
CA PRO A 246 -5.77 6.21 -30.38
C PRO A 246 -5.28 4.84 -29.93
N ASP A 247 -4.19 4.32 -30.51
CA ASP A 247 -3.57 3.05 -30.13
C ASP A 247 -2.76 3.12 -28.83
N VAL A 248 -2.56 4.33 -28.28
CA VAL A 248 -1.79 4.57 -27.07
C VAL A 248 -2.73 4.58 -25.86
N HIS A 249 -2.60 3.56 -25.02
CA HIS A 249 -3.37 3.39 -23.81
C HIS A 249 -2.48 3.63 -22.59
N PHE A 250 -2.77 4.69 -21.83
CA PHE A 250 -2.15 4.96 -20.53
C PHE A 250 -3.13 4.59 -19.42
N SER A 251 -2.66 3.94 -18.36
CA SER A 251 -3.46 3.56 -17.21
C SER A 251 -2.69 3.69 -15.90
N ILE A 252 -3.44 3.98 -14.83
CA ILE A 252 -2.98 4.02 -13.46
C ILE A 252 -3.94 3.16 -12.64
N GLN A 253 -3.40 2.34 -11.75
CA GLN A 253 -4.16 1.69 -10.70
C GLN A 253 -3.51 2.00 -9.36
N THR A 254 -4.28 2.60 -8.45
CA THR A 254 -3.85 2.77 -7.06
C THR A 254 -4.56 1.78 -6.17
N ILE A 255 -3.81 1.06 -5.33
CA ILE A 255 -4.36 0.07 -4.40
C ILE A 255 -3.87 0.41 -3.00
N ARG A 256 -4.79 0.76 -2.09
CA ARG A 256 -4.43 0.96 -0.69
C ARG A 256 -3.98 -0.37 -0.10
N ASN A 257 -2.70 -0.43 0.24
CA ASN A 257 -2.14 -1.57 0.97
C ASN A 257 -2.79 -1.59 2.35
N GLN A 258 -3.13 -2.76 2.85
CA GLN A 258 -3.86 -2.91 4.11
C GLN A 258 -2.99 -3.56 5.18
N GLY A 259 -1.77 -3.06 5.31
CA GLY A 259 -0.72 -3.70 6.12
C GLY A 259 0.08 -4.77 5.36
N ASP A 260 -0.36 -5.18 4.18
CA ASP A 260 0.29 -6.23 3.39
C ASP A 260 1.14 -5.65 2.26
N LEU A 261 2.45 -5.89 2.33
CA LEU A 261 3.38 -5.68 1.21
C LEU A 261 4.03 -7.02 0.87
N ILE A 262 3.76 -7.51 -0.34
CA ILE A 262 4.38 -8.75 -0.84
C ILE A 262 5.55 -8.35 -1.74
N GLU A 263 6.79 -8.47 -1.26
CA GLU A 263 7.98 -8.07 -2.04
C GLU A 263 8.10 -8.81 -3.39
N SER A 264 7.70 -10.08 -3.47
CA SER A 264 7.69 -10.84 -4.73
C SER A 264 6.72 -10.27 -5.77
N SER A 265 5.74 -9.46 -5.35
CA SER A 265 4.84 -8.76 -6.26
C SER A 265 5.46 -7.52 -6.90
N ALA A 266 6.65 -7.09 -6.44
CA ALA A 266 7.40 -5.99 -7.03
C ALA A 266 7.78 -6.29 -8.49
N LEU A 267 7.95 -5.21 -9.28
CA LEU A 267 8.15 -5.34 -10.72
C LEU A 267 9.47 -6.02 -11.09
N GLU A 268 10.57 -5.73 -10.39
CA GLU A 268 11.89 -6.28 -10.73
C GLU A 268 11.94 -7.83 -10.62
N PRO A 269 11.56 -8.45 -9.49
CA PRO A 269 11.48 -9.91 -9.39
C PRO A 269 10.58 -10.53 -10.46
N ARG A 270 9.44 -9.89 -10.78
CA ARG A 270 8.52 -10.39 -11.82
C ARG A 270 9.13 -10.39 -13.22
N ILE A 271 9.92 -9.37 -13.56
CA ILE A 271 10.60 -9.33 -14.87
C ILE A 271 11.71 -10.38 -14.92
N LYS A 272 12.47 -10.57 -13.82
CA LYS A 272 13.48 -11.64 -13.73
C LYS A 272 12.83 -13.02 -13.92
N GLN A 273 11.71 -13.27 -13.23
CA GLN A 273 10.96 -14.51 -13.40
C GLN A 273 10.45 -14.69 -14.84
N ALA A 274 9.93 -13.65 -15.47
CA ALA A 274 9.45 -13.71 -16.86
C ALA A 274 10.59 -14.04 -17.85
N GLU A 275 11.80 -13.52 -17.62
CA GLU A 275 13.00 -13.82 -18.40
C GLU A 275 13.43 -15.29 -18.24
N GLU A 276 13.49 -15.78 -17.00
CA GLU A 276 13.80 -17.18 -16.70
C GLU A 276 12.77 -18.15 -17.31
N ASP A 277 11.49 -17.80 -17.20
CA ASP A 277 10.38 -18.57 -17.75
C ASP A 277 10.42 -18.61 -19.29
N ALA A 278 10.69 -17.47 -19.93
CA ALA A 278 10.85 -17.41 -21.38
C ALA A 278 12.01 -18.29 -21.85
N ASN A 279 13.14 -18.25 -21.16
CA ASN A 279 14.29 -19.12 -21.46
C ASN A 279 13.93 -20.60 -21.28
N ARG A 280 13.26 -20.95 -20.19
CA ARG A 280 12.83 -22.33 -19.89
C ARG A 280 11.84 -22.87 -20.92
N MET A 281 10.96 -22.03 -21.44
CA MET A 281 9.94 -22.38 -22.43
C MET A 281 10.44 -22.32 -23.89
N GLY A 282 11.74 -22.12 -24.12
CA GLY A 282 12.30 -22.03 -25.48
C GLY A 282 12.04 -20.70 -26.20
N MET A 283 11.50 -19.70 -25.50
CA MET A 283 11.22 -18.35 -26.01
C MET A 283 12.39 -17.37 -25.80
N GLY A 284 13.55 -17.84 -25.33
CA GLY A 284 14.72 -16.99 -25.05
C GLY A 284 15.21 -16.17 -26.24
N HIS A 285 15.14 -16.71 -27.47
CA HIS A 285 15.49 -15.96 -28.69
C HIS A 285 14.52 -14.79 -28.96
N TRP A 286 13.22 -14.98 -28.70
CA TRP A 286 12.25 -13.88 -28.81
C TRP A 286 12.51 -12.85 -27.69
N TYR A 287 12.73 -13.30 -26.46
CA TYR A 287 12.98 -12.42 -25.31
C TYR A 287 14.24 -11.56 -25.51
N GLY A 288 15.31 -12.13 -26.06
CA GLY A 288 16.55 -11.41 -26.37
C GLY A 288 16.42 -10.31 -27.45
N ARG A 289 15.31 -10.27 -28.20
CA ARG A 289 15.00 -9.20 -29.16
C ARG A 289 14.19 -8.05 -28.57
N ILE A 290 13.77 -8.14 -27.30
CA ILE A 290 13.10 -7.05 -26.59
C ILE A 290 14.07 -5.88 -26.46
N LYS A 291 13.68 -4.71 -26.97
CA LYS A 291 14.47 -3.49 -26.84
C LYS A 291 14.11 -2.81 -25.52
N VAL A 292 15.00 -2.86 -24.53
CA VAL A 292 14.82 -2.22 -23.22
C VAL A 292 15.38 -0.81 -23.25
N PHE A 293 14.55 0.20 -22.96
CA PHE A 293 14.95 1.60 -22.89
C PHE A 293 15.43 2.00 -21.50
N ARG A 294 14.69 1.59 -20.47
CA ARG A 294 15.01 1.83 -19.05
C ARG A 294 14.54 0.64 -18.22
N ARG A 295 15.33 0.28 -17.22
CA ARG A 295 15.02 -0.77 -16.24
C ARG A 295 15.76 -0.44 -14.94
N GLY A 296 15.04 -0.07 -13.88
CA GLY A 296 15.65 0.35 -12.62
C GLY A 296 14.72 1.09 -11.68
N GLU A 297 15.26 1.51 -10.53
CA GLU A 297 14.52 2.31 -9.57
C GLU A 297 14.14 3.68 -10.14
N ARG A 298 12.93 4.14 -9.83
CA ARG A 298 12.41 5.47 -10.17
C ARG A 298 11.59 6.03 -9.01
N GLN A 299 11.58 7.35 -8.92
CA GLN A 299 10.64 8.06 -8.07
C GLN A 299 9.59 8.80 -8.89
N ILE A 300 8.34 8.72 -8.45
CA ILE A 300 7.21 9.52 -8.91
C ILE A 300 6.61 10.09 -7.63
N GLU A 301 6.47 11.41 -7.47
CA GLU A 301 5.85 12.08 -6.31
C GLU A 301 6.05 11.37 -4.95
N GLY A 302 7.30 11.16 -4.53
CA GLY A 302 7.60 10.54 -3.23
C GLY A 302 7.27 9.04 -3.10
N TRP A 303 6.72 8.39 -4.13
CA TRP A 303 6.78 6.94 -4.31
C TRP A 303 8.18 6.54 -4.77
N THR A 304 8.75 5.54 -4.10
CA THR A 304 9.90 4.79 -4.60
C THR A 304 9.39 3.50 -5.22
N GLY A 305 9.77 3.23 -6.46
CA GLY A 305 9.34 2.05 -7.19
C GLY A 305 10.36 1.64 -8.24
N TYR A 306 9.95 0.68 -9.06
CA TYR A 306 10.76 0.18 -10.16
C TYR A 306 10.06 0.48 -11.48
N GLU A 307 10.83 0.92 -12.47
CA GLU A 307 10.40 1.22 -13.83
C GLU A 307 11.02 0.21 -14.80
N ALA A 308 10.23 -0.24 -15.77
CA ALA A 308 10.70 -0.99 -16.92
C ALA A 308 9.98 -0.50 -18.19
N LEU A 309 10.75 -0.03 -19.15
CA LEU A 309 10.28 0.48 -20.43
C LEU A 309 10.88 -0.36 -21.54
N ALA A 310 10.04 -1.05 -22.30
CA ALA A 310 10.49 -1.93 -23.36
C ALA A 310 9.60 -1.84 -24.61
N HIS A 311 10.21 -2.10 -25.76
CA HIS A 311 9.53 -2.37 -27.02
C HIS A 311 9.67 -3.87 -27.32
N LEU A 312 8.52 -4.55 -27.31
CA LEU A 312 8.40 -5.98 -27.55
C LEU A 312 8.30 -6.23 -29.06
N PRO A 313 9.07 -7.19 -29.61
CA PRO A 313 8.99 -7.54 -31.03
C PRO A 313 7.72 -8.32 -31.35
N THR A 314 7.30 -8.29 -32.61
CA THR A 314 6.15 -9.07 -33.11
C THR A 314 6.23 -10.54 -32.70
N GLN A 315 5.09 -11.08 -32.28
CA GLN A 315 4.84 -12.49 -32.01
C GLN A 315 3.65 -12.94 -32.88
N GLU A 316 3.38 -14.25 -32.93
CA GLU A 316 2.17 -14.77 -33.59
C GLU A 316 0.94 -14.05 -33.06
N ASP A 317 0.13 -13.50 -33.96
CA ASP A 317 -1.10 -12.73 -33.69
C ASP A 317 -0.94 -11.48 -32.80
N VAL A 318 0.30 -11.04 -32.51
CA VAL A 318 0.58 -9.86 -31.69
C VAL A 318 1.63 -8.97 -32.36
N SER A 319 1.21 -7.81 -32.84
CA SER A 319 2.11 -6.78 -33.40
C SER A 319 3.13 -6.30 -32.37
N ALA A 320 4.30 -5.86 -32.86
CA ALA A 320 5.29 -5.20 -32.03
C ALA A 320 4.66 -4.00 -31.30
N HIS A 321 5.01 -3.79 -30.03
CA HIS A 321 4.43 -2.72 -29.22
C HIS A 321 5.35 -2.34 -28.05
N HIS A 322 5.19 -1.12 -27.58
CA HIS A 322 5.73 -0.68 -26.30
C HIS A 322 4.86 -1.20 -25.15
N ASP A 323 5.50 -1.75 -24.11
CA ASP A 323 4.87 -2.06 -22.83
C ASP A 323 5.72 -1.45 -21.71
N PHE A 324 5.23 -0.34 -21.18
CA PHE A 324 5.92 0.49 -20.22
C PHE A 324 5.23 0.38 -18.88
N LYS A 325 6.00 0.17 -17.82
CA LYS A 325 5.45 -0.03 -16.49
C LYS A 325 6.29 0.62 -15.41
N PHE A 326 5.61 1.22 -14.45
CA PHE A 326 6.17 1.61 -13.16
C PHE A 326 5.34 0.98 -12.06
N MET A 327 6.00 0.43 -11.05
CA MET A 327 5.34 -0.05 -9.85
C MET A 327 6.04 0.45 -8.60
N GLY A 328 5.34 1.26 -7.81
CA GLY A 328 5.69 1.56 -6.42
C GLY A 328 4.82 0.73 -5.49
N LEU A 329 5.43 -0.03 -4.57
CA LEU A 329 4.65 -0.78 -3.58
C LEU A 329 3.95 0.14 -2.58
N GLY A 330 4.42 1.37 -2.40
CA GLY A 330 3.83 2.33 -1.48
C GLY A 330 4.09 1.99 -0.02
N HIS A 331 3.27 2.55 0.86
CA HIS A 331 3.31 2.34 2.30
C HIS A 331 2.15 1.42 2.73
N PRO A 332 2.31 0.57 3.76
CA PRO A 332 1.28 -0.37 4.17
C PRO A 332 -0.01 0.27 4.73
N THR A 333 0.05 1.50 5.23
CA THR A 333 -1.09 2.12 5.93
C THR A 333 -1.40 3.55 5.48
N ASP A 334 -0.56 4.16 4.64
CA ASP A 334 -0.73 5.55 4.23
C ASP A 334 -1.63 5.61 2.97
N PRO A 335 -2.87 6.15 3.07
CA PRO A 335 -3.76 6.28 1.93
C PRO A 335 -3.26 7.27 0.87
N LEU A 336 -2.30 8.13 1.19
CA LEU A 336 -1.66 9.05 0.23
C LEU A 336 -0.43 8.42 -0.43
N LYS A 337 0.02 7.25 0.04
CA LYS A 337 1.06 6.44 -0.59
C LYS A 337 0.62 4.99 -0.78
N PRO A 338 -0.50 4.72 -1.48
CA PRO A 338 -0.91 3.37 -1.85
C PRO A 338 0.12 2.72 -2.79
N LYS A 339 -0.04 1.43 -3.08
CA LYS A 339 0.59 0.83 -4.25
C LYS A 339 0.16 1.62 -5.49
N LEU A 340 1.13 2.00 -6.30
CA LEU A 340 0.97 2.73 -7.55
C LEU A 340 1.46 1.86 -8.70
N ASP A 341 0.53 1.38 -9.52
CA ASP A 341 0.82 0.67 -10.76
C ASP A 341 0.47 1.60 -11.94
N VAL A 342 1.48 1.98 -12.73
CA VAL A 342 1.30 2.83 -13.91
C VAL A 342 1.74 2.04 -15.12
N GLN A 343 0.93 2.04 -16.18
CA GLN A 343 1.21 1.35 -17.41
C GLN A 343 0.94 2.22 -18.64
N MET A 344 1.73 2.05 -19.68
CA MET A 344 1.47 2.62 -20.99
C MET A 344 1.79 1.60 -22.07
N GLN A 345 0.82 1.40 -22.97
CA GLN A 345 0.91 0.45 -24.06
C GLN A 345 0.58 1.14 -25.38
N THR A 346 1.16 0.63 -26.46
CA THR A 346 0.92 1.12 -27.84
C THR A 346 0.43 -0.03 -28.71
N GLY A 347 -0.06 0.26 -29.92
CA GLY A 347 -0.60 -0.79 -30.79
C GLY A 347 -1.87 -1.45 -30.25
N VAL A 348 -2.62 -0.77 -29.37
CA VAL A 348 -3.89 -1.29 -28.83
C VAL A 348 -5.02 -1.02 -29.80
N ALA A 349 -5.79 -2.05 -30.16
CA ALA A 349 -7.04 -1.90 -30.92
C ALA A 349 -8.07 -2.92 -30.39
N ASP A 350 -9.35 -2.55 -30.36
CA ASP A 350 -10.43 -3.38 -29.79
C ASP A 350 -10.11 -3.88 -28.36
N ASN A 351 -9.54 -3.00 -27.54
CA ASN A 351 -9.05 -3.29 -26.18
C ASN A 351 -8.02 -4.44 -26.10
N THR A 352 -7.37 -4.77 -27.21
CA THR A 352 -6.37 -5.84 -27.31
C THR A 352 -5.02 -5.26 -27.73
N ILE A 353 -3.99 -5.54 -26.94
CA ILE A 353 -2.62 -5.09 -27.20
C ILE A 353 -2.06 -5.85 -28.40
N GLY A 354 -1.34 -5.15 -29.28
CA GLY A 354 -0.73 -5.75 -30.47
C GLY A 354 -1.73 -6.05 -31.60
N ASN A 355 -3.00 -5.65 -31.45
CA ASN A 355 -4.00 -5.74 -32.51
C ASN A 355 -3.85 -4.62 -33.56
N SER A 356 -2.92 -3.68 -33.35
CA SER A 356 -2.47 -2.71 -34.34
C SER A 356 -0.98 -2.41 -34.20
N HIS A 357 -0.40 -1.71 -35.19
CA HIS A 357 0.97 -1.22 -35.10
C HIS A 357 1.05 0.09 -34.29
N PRO A 358 2.10 0.31 -33.49
CA PRO A 358 2.32 1.56 -32.76
C PRO A 358 2.35 2.77 -33.67
N SER A 359 1.60 3.83 -33.32
CA SER A 359 1.57 5.08 -34.09
C SER A 359 2.69 6.07 -33.75
N ILE A 360 3.43 5.80 -32.67
CA ILE A 360 4.51 6.64 -32.14
C ILE A 360 5.85 5.89 -32.16
N THR A 361 6.95 6.63 -32.31
CA THR A 361 8.30 6.05 -32.27
C THR A 361 8.73 5.69 -30.85
N ASP A 362 9.81 4.93 -30.73
CA ASP A 362 10.43 4.60 -29.45
C ASP A 362 10.73 5.86 -28.60
N GLU A 363 11.31 6.88 -29.21
CA GLU A 363 11.66 8.14 -28.55
C GLU A 363 10.42 8.92 -28.12
N GLU A 364 9.37 8.92 -28.96
CA GLU A 364 8.09 9.53 -28.66
C GLU A 364 7.38 8.81 -27.51
N ALA A 365 7.41 7.48 -27.48
CA ALA A 365 6.85 6.69 -26.39
C ALA A 365 7.53 7.02 -25.06
N VAL A 366 8.87 7.05 -25.02
CA VAL A 366 9.62 7.39 -23.80
C VAL A 366 9.33 8.84 -23.35
N ALA A 367 9.26 9.79 -24.29
CA ALA A 367 8.94 11.18 -23.98
C ALA A 367 7.50 11.39 -23.47
N LEU A 368 6.53 10.71 -24.07
CA LEU A 368 5.14 10.75 -23.63
C LEU A 368 4.98 10.17 -22.22
N TRP A 369 5.61 9.01 -21.97
CA TRP A 369 5.65 8.38 -20.65
C TRP A 369 6.23 9.30 -19.58
N ASP A 370 7.39 9.91 -19.85
CA ASP A 370 8.01 10.84 -18.92
C ASP A 370 7.11 12.04 -18.64
N LYS A 371 6.51 12.61 -19.68
CA LYS A 371 5.64 13.77 -19.56
C LYS A 371 4.42 13.47 -18.67
N LEU A 372 3.69 12.39 -18.93
CA LEU A 372 2.49 12.03 -18.16
C LEU A 372 2.84 11.67 -16.71
N THR A 373 3.82 10.78 -16.50
CA THR A 373 4.20 10.33 -15.15
C THR A 373 4.74 11.45 -14.27
N SER A 374 5.40 12.46 -14.85
CA SER A 374 5.92 13.61 -14.11
C SER A 374 4.87 14.53 -13.50
N THR A 375 3.60 14.38 -13.91
CA THR A 375 2.49 15.25 -13.47
C THR A 375 1.58 14.56 -12.45
N ILE A 376 1.84 13.29 -12.12
CA ILE A 376 1.12 12.56 -11.08
C ILE A 376 1.49 13.19 -9.74
N ARG A 377 0.51 13.68 -8.99
CA ARG A 377 0.71 14.20 -7.63
C ARG A 377 -0.44 13.94 -6.68
N VAL A 378 -0.20 14.07 -5.38
CA VAL A 378 -1.27 14.02 -4.37
C VAL A 378 -2.19 15.23 -4.52
N ARG A 379 -3.51 15.01 -4.42
CA ARG A 379 -4.48 16.10 -4.39
C ARG A 379 -4.33 16.90 -3.09
N PRO A 380 -4.15 18.22 -3.14
CA PRO A 380 -4.14 19.04 -1.93
C PRO A 380 -5.47 18.97 -1.18
N VAL A 381 -5.39 18.81 0.13
CA VAL A 381 -6.54 18.82 1.05
C VAL A 381 -6.34 19.93 2.07
N GLY A 382 -7.39 20.71 2.34
CA GLY A 382 -7.27 22.01 3.02
C GLY A 382 -6.90 23.11 2.02
N GLY A 383 -7.68 24.20 2.01
CA GLY A 383 -7.66 25.22 0.95
C GLY A 383 -6.27 25.79 0.63
N ALA A 384 -6.11 26.27 -0.60
CA ALA A 384 -4.90 26.92 -1.10
C ALA A 384 -4.58 28.20 -0.30
N GLY A 385 -3.82 28.04 0.79
CA GLY A 385 -3.44 29.15 1.68
C GLY A 385 -2.26 28.88 2.61
N SER A 386 -1.58 27.73 2.54
CA SER A 386 -0.38 27.48 3.35
C SER A 386 0.78 26.97 2.51
N GLY A 387 1.30 27.84 1.66
CA GLY A 387 2.66 27.72 1.18
C GLY A 387 3.65 28.04 2.30
N LYS A 388 4.44 27.04 2.70
CA LYS A 388 5.61 27.07 3.61
C LYS A 388 5.34 27.41 5.08
N ALA A 389 5.41 26.39 5.95
CA ALA A 389 6.54 26.15 6.85
C ALA A 389 6.16 25.23 8.02
N ALA A 390 7.12 24.39 8.40
CA ALA A 390 7.30 23.78 9.72
C ALA A 390 6.16 22.89 10.27
N SER A 391 6.38 21.59 10.13
CA SER A 391 6.27 20.65 11.26
C SER A 391 6.61 21.35 12.57
N ASN A 392 5.65 21.40 13.48
CA ASN A 392 5.81 21.16 14.92
C ASN A 392 4.56 21.66 15.66
N SER A 393 3.59 20.78 15.84
CA SER A 393 2.75 20.74 17.04
C SER A 393 2.13 19.35 17.19
N PRO A 394 1.94 18.86 18.43
CA PRO A 394 1.97 17.43 18.73
C PRO A 394 0.66 16.73 18.38
N GLN A 395 0.75 15.66 17.60
CA GLN A 395 -0.34 14.73 17.36
C GLN A 395 -0.42 13.74 18.55
N PRO A 396 -1.62 13.39 19.06
CA PRO A 396 -1.78 12.39 20.14
C PRO A 396 -1.29 10.99 19.73
N PRO A 397 -1.08 10.06 20.69
CA PRO A 397 0.07 9.15 20.72
C PRO A 397 0.06 8.10 19.59
N HIS A 398 1.03 8.29 18.69
CA HIS A 398 1.81 7.34 17.90
C HIS A 398 1.14 6.01 17.51
N SER A 399 0.55 6.00 16.31
CA SER A 399 0.70 4.83 15.43
C SER A 399 2.19 4.58 15.19
N PRO A 400 2.65 3.32 15.17
CA PRO A 400 4.06 3.02 15.01
C PRO A 400 4.60 3.63 13.70
N SER A 401 5.66 4.42 13.80
CA SER A 401 6.33 5.11 12.69
C SER A 401 7.32 4.20 11.96
N THR A 402 7.60 3.03 12.54
CA THR A 402 8.67 2.11 12.13
C THR A 402 8.09 0.69 11.95
N PRO A 403 8.37 0.00 10.82
CA PRO A 403 7.83 -1.33 10.56
C PRO A 403 8.44 -2.40 11.49
N LEU A 404 7.67 -3.46 11.77
CA LEU A 404 8.23 -4.66 12.40
C LEU A 404 9.34 -5.23 11.52
N GLY A 405 10.45 -5.60 12.14
CA GLY A 405 11.66 -6.04 11.46
C GLY A 405 12.74 -4.97 11.30
N GLU A 406 12.47 -3.70 11.64
CA GLU A 406 13.47 -2.65 11.67
C GLU A 406 14.67 -3.03 12.55
N LEU A 407 15.87 -2.61 12.13
CA LEU A 407 17.12 -2.90 12.80
C LEU A 407 17.71 -1.66 13.49
N ALA A 408 18.04 -1.78 14.78
CA ALA A 408 18.69 -0.72 15.54
C ALA A 408 19.92 -1.23 16.28
N ALA A 409 21.08 -0.62 16.02
CA ALA A 409 22.34 -0.98 16.67
C ALA A 409 22.36 -0.53 18.15
N THR A 410 22.94 -1.36 19.04
CA THR A 410 23.26 -0.99 20.43
C THR A 410 23.97 0.36 20.48
N GLY A 411 23.52 1.25 21.36
CA GLY A 411 24.05 2.61 21.52
C GLY A 411 23.32 3.69 20.70
N ARG A 412 22.48 3.34 19.72
CA ARG A 412 21.59 4.32 19.05
C ARG A 412 20.34 4.61 19.88
N GLN A 413 19.69 5.74 19.62
CA GLN A 413 18.35 5.98 20.15
C GLN A 413 17.35 5.03 19.47
N CYS A 414 16.46 4.48 20.26
CA CYS A 414 15.41 3.58 19.82
C CYS A 414 14.45 4.34 18.90
N PRO A 415 14.26 3.92 17.64
CA PRO A 415 13.41 4.62 16.70
C PRO A 415 11.91 4.41 16.95
N GLN A 416 11.56 3.40 17.76
CA GLN A 416 10.17 3.00 17.98
C GLN A 416 9.99 2.26 19.29
N THR A 417 9.00 2.69 20.07
CA THR A 417 8.58 1.97 21.28
C THR A 417 8.04 0.58 20.91
N GLY A 418 8.63 -0.47 21.48
CA GLY A 418 8.20 -1.84 21.24
C GLY A 418 9.14 -2.90 21.83
N TRP A 419 8.85 -4.16 21.53
CA TRP A 419 9.70 -5.29 21.87
C TRP A 419 10.75 -5.49 20.78
N TRP A 420 12.00 -5.51 21.20
CA TRP A 420 13.16 -5.70 20.35
C TRP A 420 13.83 -7.03 20.66
N ARG A 421 14.27 -7.75 19.63
CA ARG A 421 14.96 -9.04 19.75
C ARG A 421 16.37 -8.96 19.18
N CYS A 422 17.34 -9.44 19.96
CA CYS A 422 18.70 -9.72 19.51
C CYS A 422 18.74 -11.04 18.71
N PRO A 423 19.34 -11.08 17.51
CA PRO A 423 19.49 -12.30 16.71
C PRO A 423 20.65 -13.20 17.19
N ASP A 424 21.49 -12.77 18.14
CA ASP A 424 22.69 -13.50 18.56
C ASP A 424 22.37 -14.69 19.49
N VAL A 425 23.04 -15.81 19.23
CA VAL A 425 22.84 -17.08 19.94
C VAL A 425 23.43 -17.00 21.35
N GLY A 426 22.61 -17.26 22.38
CA GLY A 426 23.05 -17.31 23.79
C GLY A 426 22.70 -16.08 24.64
N ALA A 427 21.87 -15.16 24.14
CA ALA A 427 21.33 -14.05 24.94
C ALA A 427 20.39 -14.54 26.06
N THR A 428 20.48 -13.95 27.25
CA THR A 428 19.54 -14.19 28.35
C THR A 428 18.10 -13.82 27.94
N ASP A 429 17.09 -14.54 28.46
CA ASP A 429 15.65 -14.34 28.18
C ASP A 429 15.26 -14.38 26.69
N GLY A 430 15.98 -15.18 25.89
CA GLY A 430 15.72 -15.32 24.46
C GLY A 430 16.00 -14.04 23.65
N GLY A 431 16.83 -13.16 24.23
CA GLY A 431 17.31 -11.92 23.59
C GLY A 431 16.23 -10.86 23.38
N ARG A 432 15.10 -10.91 24.11
CA ARG A 432 14.01 -9.93 23.97
C ARG A 432 14.06 -8.86 25.06
N CYS A 433 13.89 -7.60 24.67
CA CYS A 433 13.85 -6.46 25.59
C CYS A 433 12.81 -5.45 25.11
N PHE A 434 12.06 -4.86 26.04
CA PHE A 434 11.13 -3.76 25.75
C PHE A 434 11.87 -2.43 25.86
N ILE A 435 11.77 -1.59 24.83
CA ILE A 435 12.54 -0.34 24.73
C ILE A 435 11.61 0.76 24.25
N HIS A 436 11.60 1.89 24.94
CA HIS A 436 10.84 3.08 24.53
C HIS A 436 11.59 3.88 23.47
N GLU A 437 10.83 4.49 22.56
CA GLU A 437 11.36 5.45 21.59
C GLU A 437 12.22 6.52 22.29
N GLY A 438 13.36 6.85 21.68
CA GLY A 438 14.35 7.76 22.24
C GLY A 438 15.31 7.14 23.28
N GLN A 439 15.01 5.99 23.88
CA GLN A 439 15.94 5.32 24.80
C GLN A 439 17.15 4.74 24.06
N VAL A 440 18.31 4.71 24.70
CA VAL A 440 19.53 4.14 24.10
C VAL A 440 19.42 2.61 24.06
N MET A 441 19.58 2.03 22.87
CA MET A 441 19.55 0.59 22.65
C MET A 441 20.63 -0.10 23.52
N PRO A 442 20.25 -1.03 24.41
CA PRO A 442 21.17 -1.57 25.42
C PRO A 442 22.17 -2.56 24.82
N LYS A 443 23.22 -2.86 25.60
CA LYS A 443 24.08 -4.04 25.37
C LYS A 443 23.34 -5.31 25.80
N VAL A 444 23.63 -6.42 25.14
CA VAL A 444 23.03 -7.72 25.45
C VAL A 444 23.98 -8.55 26.31
N ALA A 445 23.44 -9.19 27.35
CA ALA A 445 24.20 -10.18 28.13
C ALA A 445 24.16 -11.52 27.40
N ILE A 446 25.32 -12.01 26.97
CA ILE A 446 25.47 -13.32 26.33
C ILE A 446 26.01 -14.30 27.37
N VAL A 447 25.32 -15.42 27.55
CA VAL A 447 25.75 -16.53 28.40
C VAL A 447 26.73 -17.40 27.62
N GLY A 448 27.97 -17.47 28.11
CA GLY A 448 28.99 -18.32 27.55
C GLY A 448 28.81 -19.79 27.90
N LYS A 449 29.41 -20.67 27.10
CA LYS A 449 29.57 -22.07 27.49
C LYS A 449 30.53 -22.14 28.69
N PRO A 450 30.09 -22.63 29.86
CA PRO A 450 30.96 -22.71 31.03
C PRO A 450 32.04 -23.78 30.81
N THR A 451 33.26 -23.48 31.24
CA THR A 451 34.37 -24.44 31.30
C THR A 451 34.10 -25.55 32.32
N LEU A 452 34.80 -26.69 32.22
CA LEU A 452 34.65 -27.81 33.16
C LEU A 452 34.81 -27.39 34.63
N TRP A 453 35.74 -26.48 34.91
CA TRP A 453 35.98 -25.95 36.25
C TRP A 453 34.86 -25.00 36.72
N GLN A 454 34.27 -24.21 35.82
CA GLN A 454 33.12 -23.34 36.12
C GLN A 454 31.85 -24.15 36.34
N ARG A 455 31.63 -25.25 35.59
CA ARG A 455 30.52 -26.18 35.82
C ARG A 455 30.59 -26.83 37.21
N LEU A 456 31.80 -27.18 37.67
CA LEU A 456 32.00 -27.78 38.99
C LEU A 456 31.69 -26.81 40.14
N LYS A 457 31.88 -25.50 39.93
CA LYS A 457 31.60 -24.44 40.92
C LYS A 457 30.21 -23.82 40.79
N GLY A 458 29.43 -24.18 39.76
CA GLY A 458 28.14 -23.55 39.46
C GLY A 458 28.25 -22.15 38.84
N ASP A 459 29.43 -21.76 38.35
CA ASP A 459 29.67 -20.44 37.75
C ASP A 459 29.13 -20.38 36.31
N GLN A 460 28.30 -19.39 35.99
CA GLN A 460 27.89 -19.07 34.61
C GLN A 460 28.62 -17.83 34.09
N PRO A 461 29.52 -17.96 33.10
CA PRO A 461 30.18 -16.80 32.52
C PRO A 461 29.20 -15.99 31.67
N MET A 462 29.06 -14.70 31.98
CA MET A 462 28.27 -13.73 31.20
C MET A 462 29.16 -12.58 30.75
N TRP A 463 29.02 -12.13 29.52
CA TRP A 463 29.64 -10.89 29.04
C TRP A 463 28.64 -10.00 28.30
N GLN A 464 28.90 -8.71 28.30
CA GLN A 464 28.09 -7.70 27.60
C GLN A 464 28.61 -7.54 26.17
N ALA A 465 27.74 -7.71 25.18
CA ALA A 465 28.06 -7.57 23.75
C ALA A 465 27.24 -6.46 23.09
N VAL A 466 27.79 -5.87 22.02
CA VAL A 466 27.12 -4.94 21.12
C VAL A 466 26.42 -5.77 20.04
N THR A 467 25.16 -5.47 19.73
CA THR A 467 24.38 -6.21 18.73
C THR A 467 23.51 -5.27 17.88
N VAL A 468 22.82 -5.84 16.91
CA VAL A 468 21.77 -5.18 16.13
C VAL A 468 20.43 -5.78 16.55
N TRP A 469 19.60 -4.96 17.18
CA TRP A 469 18.27 -5.33 17.64
C TRP A 469 17.27 -5.28 16.49
N LYS A 470 16.32 -6.21 16.48
CA LYS A 470 15.21 -6.27 15.53
C LYS A 470 13.88 -6.00 16.22
N LEU A 471 13.08 -5.05 15.73
CA LEU A 471 11.74 -4.82 16.28
C LEU A 471 10.83 -6.02 15.96
N VAL A 472 10.19 -6.60 16.97
CA VAL A 472 9.37 -7.83 16.82
C VAL A 472 7.91 -7.65 17.17
N SER A 473 7.55 -6.68 18.03
CA SER A 473 6.16 -6.29 18.26
C SER A 473 6.06 -4.88 18.83
N TYR A 474 4.90 -4.26 18.71
CA TYR A 474 4.62 -2.96 19.30
C TYR A 474 4.10 -3.09 20.73
N ALA A 475 4.07 -1.97 21.47
CA ALA A 475 3.66 -1.96 22.87
C ALA A 475 2.21 -2.38 23.14
N HIS A 476 1.37 -2.46 22.11
CA HIS A 476 -0.07 -2.74 22.24
C HIS A 476 -0.41 -4.22 21.95
N ASP A 477 0.57 -5.05 21.61
CA ASP A 477 0.37 -6.47 21.26
C ASP A 477 0.69 -7.44 22.41
N GLU A 478 0.25 -7.16 23.64
CA GLU A 478 0.12 -8.22 24.65
C GLU A 478 -1.32 -8.35 25.19
N PRO A 479 -1.86 -9.58 25.29
CA PRO A 479 -3.01 -9.85 26.13
C PRO A 479 -2.59 -9.65 27.60
N VAL A 480 -3.35 -8.82 28.31
CA VAL A 480 -3.17 -8.55 29.75
C VAL A 480 -3.04 -9.87 30.52
N PRO A 481 -1.90 -10.15 31.18
CA PRO A 481 -1.80 -11.27 32.09
C PRO A 481 -2.80 -11.07 33.22
N LEU A 482 -3.67 -12.05 33.45
CA LEU A 482 -4.53 -12.10 34.64
C LEU A 482 -3.65 -11.92 35.87
N ALA A 483 -3.91 -10.85 36.62
CA ALA A 483 -3.23 -10.58 37.87
C ALA A 483 -3.35 -11.83 38.80
N PRO A 484 -2.26 -12.27 39.44
CA PRO A 484 -2.32 -13.36 40.38
C PRO A 484 -3.26 -12.98 41.53
N ARG A 485 -4.20 -13.89 41.85
CA ARG A 485 -5.01 -13.82 43.07
C ARG A 485 -4.05 -13.67 44.25
N ALA A 486 -4.15 -12.54 44.94
CA ALA A 486 -3.50 -12.35 46.22
C ALA A 486 -4.22 -13.25 47.23
N ASP A 487 -3.61 -14.40 47.53
CA ASP A 487 -3.88 -15.11 48.77
C ASP A 487 -3.42 -14.20 49.92
N GLY A 488 -4.39 -13.54 50.56
CA GLY A 488 -4.19 -12.79 51.80
C GLY A 488 -4.18 -13.73 53.00
N PRO A 489 -3.32 -13.50 54.00
CA PRO A 489 -3.04 -14.46 55.06
C PRO A 489 -4.16 -14.53 56.09
N THR A 490 -4.40 -15.75 56.55
CA THR A 490 -5.08 -16.09 57.81
C THR A 490 -4.62 -15.22 58.97
N ALA A 491 -5.54 -14.44 59.53
CA ALA A 491 -5.44 -13.89 60.87
C ALA A 491 -6.74 -14.23 61.62
N SER A 492 -6.68 -15.30 62.40
CA SER A 492 -7.63 -15.65 63.44
C SER A 492 -7.43 -14.75 64.66
N ALA A 493 -8.46 -14.02 65.08
CA ALA A 493 -8.62 -13.59 66.48
C ALA A 493 -10.10 -13.33 66.81
N ASN A 494 -10.60 -14.13 67.75
CA ASN A 494 -11.92 -14.12 68.37
C ASN A 494 -12.35 -12.78 68.98
N ARG A 495 -13.65 -12.45 68.90
CA ARG A 495 -14.53 -12.24 70.09
C ARG A 495 -16.00 -12.00 69.71
N ALA A 496 -16.79 -13.05 69.94
CA ALA A 496 -17.98 -13.12 70.81
C ALA A 496 -18.90 -11.90 71.05
N ASP A 497 -20.19 -12.21 70.88
CA ASP A 497 -21.39 -11.80 71.63
C ASP A 497 -22.22 -10.57 71.21
N GLY A 498 -23.51 -10.81 70.96
CA GLY A 498 -24.53 -9.77 70.82
C GLY A 498 -25.85 -10.22 70.19
N GLU A 499 -26.57 -11.07 70.90
CA GLU A 499 -27.94 -11.61 70.71
C GLU A 499 -29.06 -10.55 70.57
N THR A 500 -30.14 -10.88 69.83
CA THR A 500 -31.59 -10.56 70.00
C THR A 500 -32.28 -10.59 68.62
N ALA A 501 -33.41 -11.25 68.35
CA ALA A 501 -34.28 -12.18 69.07
C ALA A 501 -35.00 -13.06 68.02
#